data_AF-A0A957BXE3-F1
#
_entry.id   AF-A0A957BXE3-F1
#
_cell.length_a   1.000
_cell.length_b   1.000
_cell.length_c   1.000
_cell.angle_alpha   90.00
_cell.angle_beta   90.00
_cell.angle_gamma   90.00
#
_symmetry.space_group_name_H-M   'P 1'
#
loop_
_entity.id
_entity.type
_entity.pdbx_description
1 polymer ?
#
loop_
_entity_poly.entity_id
_entity_poly.type
_entity_poly.pdbx_seq_one_letter_code
_entity_poly.pdbx_strand_id
1 'polypeptide(L)'
;MSEPMFTYLTSISLQHSSDCCLLGLGSDLTVYSEEIYGEDSLVSQTAHTIEDKLIAAVDEGLGDTNPLELPVDLMRPRTAWHTMSLNFAGARHRGIRADEQIDSLVRPLTLEERLFLVESLSLPVPAPMVLGLAESYSLAEAPITSQVYCVCRRLRVAYALIEPQQDRDGHTYDYDTVPLYIAHLHTLGTTDTATLAEQMSHLPGVQLQRPMDCLAAFDHLCVADGGADDRRSAVHIWQIEGVEKDDDSAEKRWQALYG
;
A
#
# COMPACT_ATOMS: atom_id res chain seq x y z
N MET A 1 -23.53 11.80 -6.18
CA MET A 1 -22.38 11.40 -7.01
C MET A 1 -22.42 9.89 -7.12
N SER A 2 -22.25 9.35 -8.33
CA SER A 2 -22.09 7.91 -8.54
C SER A 2 -20.81 7.43 -7.84
N GLU A 3 -20.85 6.22 -7.29
CA GLU A 3 -19.63 5.58 -6.80
C GLU A 3 -18.72 5.26 -8.00
N PRO A 4 -17.39 5.48 -7.89
CA PRO A 4 -16.46 5.10 -8.94
C PRO A 4 -16.48 3.58 -9.13
N MET A 5 -16.51 3.15 -10.39
CA MET A 5 -16.41 1.75 -10.76
C MET A 5 -14.99 1.43 -11.21
N PHE A 6 -14.47 0.29 -10.79
CA PHE A 6 -13.12 -0.17 -11.14
C PHE A 6 -13.19 -1.45 -11.95
N THR A 7 -12.61 -1.42 -13.15
CA THR A 7 -12.46 -2.60 -14.01
C THR A 7 -11.00 -2.99 -14.06
N TYR A 8 -10.65 -4.14 -13.49
CA TYR A 8 -9.27 -4.64 -13.54
C TYR A 8 -8.88 -4.95 -14.99
N LEU A 9 -7.75 -4.42 -15.42
CA LEU A 9 -7.25 -4.59 -16.78
C LEU A 9 -6.15 -5.65 -16.84
N THR A 10 -5.09 -5.45 -16.07
CA THR A 10 -3.84 -6.22 -16.22
C THR A 10 -2.90 -6.03 -15.04
N SER A 11 -1.82 -6.81 -15.04
CA SER A 11 -0.68 -6.70 -14.15
C SER A 11 0.61 -6.70 -14.95
N ILE A 12 1.51 -5.79 -14.62
CA ILE A 12 2.87 -5.70 -15.14
C ILE A 12 3.77 -6.40 -14.13
N SER A 13 4.33 -7.55 -14.48
CA SER A 13 5.29 -8.23 -13.60
C SER A 13 6.63 -7.52 -13.68
N LEU A 14 7.15 -7.08 -12.54
CA LEU A 14 8.48 -6.50 -12.46
C LEU A 14 9.55 -7.59 -12.35
N GLN A 15 10.83 -7.21 -12.34
CA GLN A 15 11.94 -8.18 -12.46
C GLN A 15 12.29 -8.82 -11.12
N HIS A 16 12.21 -8.04 -10.05
CA HIS A 16 12.66 -8.41 -8.73
C HIS A 16 11.49 -8.80 -7.82
N SER A 17 11.82 -9.25 -6.62
CA SER A 17 10.87 -9.74 -5.61
C SER A 17 10.99 -8.90 -4.33
N SER A 18 10.87 -7.57 -4.46
CA SER A 18 11.16 -6.67 -3.35
C SER A 18 10.19 -5.49 -3.30
N ASP A 19 10.55 -4.42 -2.58
CA ASP A 19 9.72 -3.23 -2.54
C ASP A 19 9.69 -2.57 -3.92
N CYS A 20 8.51 -2.11 -4.32
CA CYS A 20 8.32 -1.38 -5.56
C CYS A 20 7.43 -0.17 -5.35
N CYS A 21 7.69 0.89 -6.11
CA CYS A 21 6.90 2.11 -6.12
C CYS A 21 6.67 2.60 -7.56
N LEU A 22 5.76 3.55 -7.72
CA LEU A 22 5.49 4.16 -9.01
C LEU A 22 6.39 5.40 -9.15
N LEU A 23 7.04 5.55 -10.30
CA LEU A 23 7.70 6.80 -10.68
C LEU A 23 6.72 7.74 -11.36
N GLY A 24 5.75 7.18 -12.10
CA GLY A 24 4.62 7.90 -12.65
C GLY A 24 3.91 7.22 -13.80
N LEU A 25 2.91 7.90 -14.37
CA LEU A 25 2.14 7.49 -15.53
C LEU A 25 2.21 8.56 -16.62
N GLY A 26 2.65 8.17 -17.82
CA GLY A 26 2.70 9.03 -19.00
C GLY A 26 1.32 9.26 -19.60
N SER A 27 1.17 10.34 -20.37
CA SER A 27 -0.07 10.64 -21.12
C SER A 27 -0.38 9.62 -22.23
N ASP A 28 0.63 8.85 -22.65
CA ASP A 28 0.54 7.68 -23.52
C ASP A 28 0.25 6.38 -22.76
N LEU A 29 -0.04 6.48 -21.46
CA LEU A 29 -0.24 5.37 -20.53
C LEU A 29 1.01 4.50 -20.30
N THR A 30 2.21 5.00 -20.57
CA THR A 30 3.44 4.34 -20.14
C THR A 30 3.55 4.41 -18.62
N VAL A 31 3.62 3.25 -17.96
CA VAL A 31 3.83 3.10 -16.52
C VAL A 31 5.32 3.09 -16.25
N TYR A 32 5.78 3.98 -15.37
CA TYR A 32 7.14 4.02 -14.88
C TYR A 32 7.15 3.53 -13.43
N SER A 33 8.01 2.56 -13.13
CA SER A 33 8.11 1.94 -11.81
C SER A 33 9.56 1.80 -11.37
N GLU A 34 9.75 1.69 -10.07
CA GLU A 34 11.05 1.46 -9.43
C GLU A 34 10.94 0.29 -8.46
N GLU A 35 11.96 -0.58 -8.45
CA GLU A 35 12.16 -1.66 -7.49
C GLU A 35 13.42 -1.37 -6.68
N ILE A 36 13.34 -1.52 -5.35
CA ILE A 36 14.48 -1.44 -4.44
C ILE A 36 14.72 -2.84 -3.88
N TYR A 37 15.89 -3.43 -4.14
CA TYR A 37 16.13 -4.84 -3.88
C TYR A 37 17.57 -5.13 -3.39
N GLY A 38 17.76 -6.34 -2.86
CA GLY A 38 19.06 -6.78 -2.35
C GLY A 38 19.46 -6.10 -1.02
N GLU A 39 20.54 -6.61 -0.42
CA GLU A 39 21.05 -6.09 0.87
C GLU A 39 21.60 -4.67 0.76
N ASP A 40 22.15 -4.33 -0.40
CA ASP A 40 22.72 -3.00 -0.71
C ASP A 40 21.67 -1.99 -1.18
N SER A 41 20.37 -2.36 -1.18
CA SER A 41 19.26 -1.51 -1.65
C SER A 41 19.46 -0.99 -3.09
N LEU A 42 19.84 -1.90 -3.98
CA LEU A 42 20.00 -1.64 -5.41
C LEU A 42 18.67 -1.22 -6.02
N VAL A 43 18.75 -0.34 -7.03
CA VAL A 43 17.58 0.20 -7.71
C VAL A 43 17.46 -0.36 -9.14
N SER A 44 16.25 -0.75 -9.52
CA SER A 44 15.86 -1.06 -10.90
C SER A 44 14.67 -0.21 -11.30
N GLN A 45 14.78 0.52 -12.41
CA GLN A 45 13.73 1.39 -12.93
C GLN A 45 13.28 0.88 -14.29
N THR A 46 11.96 0.78 -14.50
CA THR A 46 11.39 0.27 -15.75
C THR A 46 10.28 1.18 -16.27
N ALA A 47 10.13 1.17 -17.60
CA ALA A 47 9.00 1.77 -18.30
C ALA A 47 8.29 0.69 -19.12
N HIS A 48 6.99 0.51 -18.90
CA HIS A 48 6.16 -0.47 -19.58
C HIS A 48 4.91 0.19 -20.17
N THR A 49 4.43 -0.30 -21.31
CA THR A 49 3.06 0.01 -21.73
C THR A 49 2.05 -0.72 -20.83
N ILE A 50 0.79 -0.31 -20.84
CA ILE A 50 -0.27 -1.02 -20.10
C ILE A 50 -0.44 -2.49 -20.54
N GLU A 51 -0.06 -2.84 -21.76
CA GLU A 51 -0.04 -4.23 -22.25
C GLU A 51 1.21 -5.02 -21.83
N ASP A 52 1.95 -4.52 -20.82
CA ASP A 52 3.18 -5.12 -20.29
C ASP A 52 4.30 -5.26 -21.33
N LYS A 53 4.38 -4.31 -22.28
CA LYS A 53 5.52 -4.22 -23.18
C LYS A 53 6.60 -3.34 -22.56
N LEU A 54 7.75 -3.94 -22.24
CA LEU A 54 8.93 -3.20 -21.79
C LEU A 54 9.42 -2.23 -22.87
N ILE A 55 9.55 -0.95 -22.50
CA ILE A 55 10.05 0.14 -23.34
C ILE A 55 11.52 0.42 -23.02
N ALA A 56 11.83 0.58 -21.73
CA ALA A 56 13.17 0.88 -21.24
C ALA A 56 13.35 0.35 -19.82
N ALA A 57 14.59 0.03 -19.46
CA ALA A 57 14.97 -0.39 -18.12
C ALA A 57 16.40 0.07 -17.80
N VAL A 58 16.63 0.38 -16.54
CA VAL A 58 17.95 0.62 -15.92
C VAL A 58 18.01 -0.24 -14.67
N ASP A 59 19.11 -0.94 -14.45
CA ASP A 59 19.29 -1.78 -13.27
C ASP A 59 20.73 -1.66 -12.71
N GLU A 60 20.84 -1.15 -11.48
CA GLU A 60 22.12 -0.96 -10.79
C GLU A 60 22.87 -2.29 -10.58
N GLY A 61 22.15 -3.40 -10.39
CA GLY A 61 22.75 -4.73 -10.27
C GLY A 61 23.39 -5.25 -11.56
N LEU A 62 23.05 -4.64 -12.70
CA LEU A 62 23.67 -4.90 -14.00
C LEU A 62 24.75 -3.87 -14.36
N GLY A 63 25.05 -2.94 -13.44
CA GLY A 63 26.10 -1.93 -13.58
C GLY A 63 25.64 -0.64 -14.27
N ASP A 64 24.34 -0.45 -14.52
CA ASP A 64 23.82 0.83 -15.00
C ASP A 64 23.34 1.69 -13.83
N THR A 65 24.02 2.80 -13.60
CA THR A 65 23.75 3.70 -12.47
C THR A 65 23.07 5.01 -12.90
N ASN A 66 22.76 5.18 -14.19
CA ASN A 66 22.07 6.39 -14.64
C ASN A 66 20.57 6.19 -14.52
N PRO A 67 19.85 6.98 -13.71
CA PRO A 67 18.40 6.85 -13.61
C PRO A 67 17.73 6.92 -14.98
N LEU A 68 16.65 6.18 -15.13
CA LEU A 68 15.80 6.19 -16.32
C LEU A 68 15.31 7.62 -16.58
N GLU A 69 15.49 8.11 -17.80
CA GLU A 69 15.00 9.43 -18.19
C GLU A 69 13.47 9.46 -18.14
N LEU A 70 12.91 10.32 -17.28
CA LEU A 70 11.47 10.46 -17.12
C LEU A 70 10.93 11.63 -17.95
N PRO A 71 9.76 11.48 -18.61
CA PRO A 71 9.08 12.59 -19.26
C PRO A 71 8.80 13.75 -18.29
N VAL A 72 8.85 14.98 -18.80
CA VAL A 72 8.62 16.20 -18.00
C VAL A 72 7.16 16.37 -17.58
N ASP A 73 6.23 15.81 -18.35
CA ASP A 73 4.78 15.83 -18.15
C ASP A 73 4.26 14.57 -17.42
N LEU A 74 5.16 13.77 -16.84
CA LEU A 74 4.81 12.55 -16.14
C LEU A 74 3.93 12.85 -14.92
N MET A 75 2.77 12.18 -14.82
CA MET A 75 1.94 12.23 -13.62
C MET A 75 2.59 11.40 -12.53
N ARG A 76 2.96 12.01 -11.40
CA ARG A 76 3.73 11.35 -10.32
C ARG A 76 2.86 11.02 -9.11
N PRO A 77 3.19 9.97 -8.35
CA PRO A 77 2.59 9.75 -7.03
C PRO A 77 2.83 10.95 -6.13
N ARG A 78 1.94 11.11 -5.16
CA ARG A 78 1.97 12.22 -4.21
C ARG A 78 2.06 11.69 -2.79
N THR A 79 2.66 12.49 -1.93
CA THR A 79 2.69 12.22 -0.50
C THR A 79 1.26 12.17 0.06
N ALA A 80 1.03 11.29 1.03
CA ALA A 80 -0.28 11.06 1.64
C ALA A 80 -0.66 12.17 2.65
N TRP A 81 -1.15 13.33 2.17
CA TRP A 81 -1.56 14.45 3.04
C TRP A 81 -3.02 14.37 3.47
N HIS A 82 -3.92 13.96 2.57
CA HIS A 82 -5.37 13.94 2.82
C HIS A 82 -5.79 12.79 3.73
N THR A 83 -4.97 11.74 3.76
CA THR A 83 -5.21 10.52 4.52
C THR A 83 -4.39 10.44 5.80
N MET A 84 -3.72 11.53 6.21
CA MET A 84 -2.95 11.59 7.46
C MET A 84 -3.79 11.29 8.70
N SER A 85 -5.09 11.56 8.66
CA SER A 85 -6.02 11.22 9.75
C SER A 85 -6.13 9.71 10.01
N LEU A 86 -5.73 8.88 9.05
CA LEU A 86 -5.67 7.42 9.18
C LEU A 86 -4.41 6.96 9.92
N ASN A 87 -3.43 7.84 10.11
CA ASN A 87 -2.15 7.49 10.72
C ASN A 87 -2.24 7.56 12.24
N PHE A 88 -1.73 6.51 12.89
CA PHE A 88 -1.49 6.50 14.32
C PHE A 88 -0.36 5.52 14.63
N ALA A 89 0.36 5.76 15.72
CA ALA A 89 1.37 4.85 16.24
C ALA A 89 1.26 4.86 17.76
N GLY A 90 1.09 3.67 18.36
CA GLY A 90 0.86 3.54 19.79
C GLY A 90 1.92 2.69 20.50
N ALA A 91 2.29 1.55 19.93
CA ALA A 91 3.10 0.54 20.62
C ALA A 91 4.43 0.24 19.91
N ARG A 92 5.39 -0.29 20.67
CA ARG A 92 6.61 -0.85 20.09
C ARG A 92 6.30 -2.12 19.32
N HIS A 93 7.21 -2.49 18.41
CA HIS A 93 7.04 -3.69 17.58
C HIS A 93 7.05 -4.98 18.40
N ARG A 94 7.73 -4.99 19.55
CA ARG A 94 7.79 -6.08 20.52
C ARG A 94 8.12 -5.52 21.90
N GLY A 95 7.69 -6.22 22.94
CA GLY A 95 7.95 -5.80 24.32
C GLY A 95 7.23 -6.66 25.34
N ILE A 96 7.11 -6.12 26.55
CA ILE A 96 6.37 -6.74 27.66
C ILE A 96 5.02 -6.03 27.80
N ARG A 97 3.92 -6.78 27.62
CA ARG A 97 2.55 -6.25 27.61
C ARG A 97 2.21 -5.47 28.89
N ALA A 98 2.64 -6.01 30.05
CA ALA A 98 2.37 -5.40 31.34
C ALA A 98 3.10 -4.07 31.54
N ASP A 99 4.36 -4.00 31.10
CA ASP A 99 5.19 -2.80 31.24
C ASP A 99 4.75 -1.69 30.27
N GLU A 100 4.37 -2.08 29.05
CA GLU A 100 3.96 -1.14 28.00
C GLU A 100 2.46 -0.82 28.03
N GLN A 101 1.67 -1.52 28.84
CA GLN A 101 0.21 -1.37 28.87
C GLN A 101 -0.42 -1.47 27.48
N ILE A 102 -0.01 -2.48 26.71
CA ILE A 102 -0.32 -2.63 25.28
C ILE A 102 -1.82 -2.50 24.97
N ASP A 103 -2.68 -3.00 25.86
CA ASP A 103 -4.13 -3.01 25.70
C ASP A 103 -4.73 -1.59 25.67
N SER A 104 -4.00 -0.60 26.18
CA SER A 104 -4.37 0.82 26.14
C SER A 104 -3.81 1.57 24.93
N LEU A 105 -2.82 0.99 24.24
CA LEU A 105 -2.09 1.61 23.13
C LEU A 105 -2.59 1.14 21.76
N VAL A 106 -3.12 -0.08 21.68
CA VAL A 106 -3.63 -0.64 20.42
C VAL A 106 -5.07 -0.19 20.14
N ARG A 107 -5.40 0.06 18.88
CA ARG A 107 -6.80 0.19 18.45
C ARG A 107 -7.47 -1.18 18.59
N PRO A 108 -8.60 -1.28 19.32
CA PRO A 108 -9.26 -2.55 19.53
C PRO A 108 -9.83 -3.09 18.23
N LEU A 109 -9.79 -4.42 18.10
CA LEU A 109 -10.39 -5.17 17.00
C LEU A 109 -11.56 -6.00 17.50
N THR A 110 -12.59 -6.10 16.67
CA THR A 110 -13.73 -7.01 16.85
C THR A 110 -13.26 -8.48 16.77
N LEU A 111 -14.08 -9.41 17.27
CA LEU A 111 -13.75 -10.84 17.17
C LEU A 111 -13.65 -11.31 15.71
N GLU A 112 -14.51 -10.79 14.84
CA GLU A 112 -14.52 -11.10 13.41
C GLU A 112 -13.22 -10.69 12.73
N GLU A 113 -12.75 -9.46 12.99
CA GLU A 113 -11.47 -8.97 12.46
C GLU A 113 -10.29 -9.80 12.98
N ARG A 114 -10.31 -10.22 14.25
CA ARG A 114 -9.25 -11.07 14.81
C ARG A 114 -9.22 -12.44 14.15
N LEU A 115 -10.37 -13.06 13.90
CA LEU A 115 -10.46 -14.35 13.19
C LEU A 115 -9.93 -14.22 11.77
N PHE A 116 -10.38 -13.18 11.05
CA PHE A 116 -9.92 -12.87 9.71
C PHE A 116 -8.40 -12.64 9.64
N LEU A 117 -7.83 -11.91 10.61
CA LEU A 117 -6.39 -11.65 10.69
C LEU A 117 -5.57 -12.92 10.94
N VAL A 118 -6.03 -13.81 11.82
CA VAL A 118 -5.35 -15.09 12.07
C VAL A 118 -5.26 -15.92 10.80
N GLU A 119 -6.35 -15.99 10.04
CA GLU A 119 -6.40 -16.74 8.78
C GLU A 119 -5.55 -16.06 7.69
N SER A 120 -5.80 -14.78 7.42
CA SER A 120 -5.16 -14.03 6.33
C SER A 120 -3.64 -13.87 6.50
N LEU A 121 -3.17 -13.70 7.73
CA LEU A 121 -1.74 -13.55 8.03
C LEU A 121 -1.09 -14.86 8.50
N SER A 122 -1.84 -15.97 8.54
CA SER A 122 -1.37 -17.27 9.06
C SER A 122 -0.68 -17.13 10.41
N LEU A 123 -1.30 -16.38 11.34
CA LEU A 123 -0.69 -16.07 12.62
C LEU A 123 -0.49 -17.35 13.45
N PRO A 124 0.64 -17.49 14.17
CA PRO A 124 0.93 -18.68 14.99
C PRO A 124 0.14 -18.70 16.31
N VAL A 125 -0.98 -17.97 16.40
CA VAL A 125 -1.75 -17.76 17.62
C VAL A 125 -3.25 -17.75 17.34
N PRO A 126 -4.09 -18.16 18.31
CA PRO A 126 -5.54 -18.07 18.16
C PRO A 126 -6.05 -16.62 18.28
N ALA A 127 -7.23 -16.34 17.72
CA ALA A 127 -7.81 -14.99 17.65
C ALA A 127 -7.88 -14.22 18.99
N PRO A 128 -8.14 -14.83 20.17
CA PRO A 128 -8.09 -14.12 21.44
C PRO A 128 -6.73 -13.53 21.81
N MET A 129 -5.64 -14.05 21.22
CA MET A 129 -4.28 -13.55 21.43
C MET A 129 -3.91 -12.41 20.48
N VAL A 130 -4.75 -12.10 19.48
CA VAL A 130 -4.62 -10.86 18.70
C VAL A 130 -5.09 -9.69 19.55
N LEU A 131 -4.18 -8.78 19.85
CA LEU A 131 -4.39 -7.69 20.81
C LEU A 131 -5.11 -6.50 20.16
N GLY A 132 -4.70 -6.13 18.95
CA GLY A 132 -5.26 -4.98 18.24
C GLY A 132 -4.33 -4.45 17.14
N LEU A 133 -4.64 -3.28 16.59
CA LEU A 133 -3.75 -2.56 15.67
C LEU A 133 -2.83 -1.64 16.48
N ALA A 134 -1.52 -1.88 16.39
CA ALA A 134 -0.48 -1.09 17.06
C ALA A 134 -0.06 0.15 16.28
N GLU A 135 -0.19 0.10 14.95
CA GLU A 135 0.21 1.16 14.04
C GLU A 135 -0.70 1.16 12.82
N SER A 136 -0.92 2.35 12.28
CA SER A 136 -1.36 2.54 10.91
C SER A 136 -0.59 3.68 10.27
N TYR A 137 -0.13 3.45 9.04
CA TYR A 137 0.63 4.43 8.27
C TYR A 137 0.22 4.38 6.79
N SER A 138 -0.30 5.49 6.28
CA SER A 138 -0.54 5.73 4.85
C SER A 138 0.79 5.86 4.13
N LEU A 139 1.04 4.92 3.22
CA LEU A 139 2.23 4.89 2.37
C LEU A 139 2.05 5.82 1.17
N ALA A 140 0.89 5.74 0.53
CA ALA A 140 0.53 6.52 -0.64
C ALA A 140 -0.97 6.79 -0.70
N GLU A 141 -1.34 7.85 -1.42
CA GLU A 141 -2.72 8.16 -1.74
C GLU A 141 -2.87 8.63 -3.19
N ALA A 142 -3.97 8.24 -3.82
CA ALA A 142 -4.33 8.66 -5.18
C ALA A 142 -5.77 9.19 -5.19
N PRO A 143 -6.01 10.45 -5.61
CA PRO A 143 -7.35 11.00 -5.69
C PRO A 143 -8.14 10.32 -6.81
N ILE A 144 -9.26 9.67 -6.47
CA ILE A 144 -10.22 9.12 -7.44
C ILE A 144 -11.28 10.18 -7.78
N THR A 145 -11.75 10.88 -6.76
CA THR A 145 -12.61 12.06 -6.88
C THR A 145 -12.12 13.15 -5.91
N SER A 146 -12.81 14.28 -5.82
CA SER A 146 -12.47 15.32 -4.83
C SER A 146 -12.66 14.88 -3.38
N GLN A 147 -13.41 13.80 -3.13
CA GLN A 147 -13.71 13.30 -1.78
C GLN A 147 -13.26 11.85 -1.57
N VAL A 148 -12.93 11.11 -2.62
CA VAL A 148 -12.59 9.68 -2.55
C VAL A 148 -11.16 9.47 -3.01
N TYR A 149 -10.38 8.76 -2.19
CA TYR A 149 -8.98 8.45 -2.42
C TYR A 149 -8.78 6.94 -2.41
N CYS A 150 -7.95 6.41 -3.30
CA CYS A 150 -7.32 5.11 -3.09
C CYS A 150 -6.13 5.31 -2.15
N VAL A 151 -6.00 4.48 -1.13
CA VAL A 151 -4.96 4.62 -0.10
C VAL A 151 -4.27 3.29 0.12
N CYS A 152 -2.96 3.29 -0.07
CA CYS A 152 -2.08 2.19 0.33
C CYS A 152 -1.62 2.42 1.77
N ARG A 153 -1.84 1.45 2.66
CA ARG A 153 -1.50 1.55 4.08
C ARG A 153 -0.70 0.34 4.53
N ARG A 154 0.24 0.60 5.44
CA ARG A 154 0.82 -0.41 6.31
C ARG A 154 0.15 -0.33 7.68
N LEU A 155 -0.45 -1.42 8.10
CA LEU A 155 -0.93 -1.64 9.45
C LEU A 155 0.07 -2.52 10.20
N ARG A 156 0.16 -2.39 11.51
CA ARG A 156 0.81 -3.39 12.36
C ARG A 156 -0.20 -4.01 13.30
N VAL A 157 -0.31 -5.33 13.23
CA VAL A 157 -1.18 -6.12 14.11
C VAL A 157 -0.34 -6.64 15.26
N ALA A 158 -0.70 -6.29 16.49
CA ALA A 158 -0.06 -6.81 17.70
C ALA A 158 -0.72 -8.11 18.14
N TYR A 159 0.10 -9.09 18.54
CA TYR A 159 -0.38 -10.35 19.09
C TYR A 159 0.50 -10.82 20.24
N ALA A 160 -0.13 -11.44 21.24
CA ALA A 160 0.54 -12.02 22.38
C ALA A 160 1.22 -13.35 22.01
N LEU A 161 2.34 -13.65 22.67
CA LEU A 161 3.02 -14.94 22.58
C LEU A 161 2.50 -15.90 23.64
N ILE A 162 2.55 -17.20 23.34
CA ILE A 162 2.14 -18.25 24.28
C ILE A 162 3.07 -18.25 25.50
N GLU A 163 4.37 -18.09 25.25
CA GLU A 163 5.41 -17.97 26.26
C GLU A 163 6.31 -16.77 25.94
N PRO A 164 6.85 -16.07 26.97
CA PRO A 164 7.83 -15.01 26.74
C PRO A 164 9.06 -15.54 26.00
N GLN A 165 9.56 -14.74 25.07
CA GLN A 165 10.75 -15.02 24.27
C GLN A 165 11.87 -14.03 24.58
N GLN A 166 13.07 -14.28 24.06
CA GLN A 166 14.20 -13.36 24.13
C GLN A 166 14.67 -13.00 22.72
N ASP A 167 14.99 -11.73 22.50
CA ASP A 167 15.53 -11.27 21.23
C ASP A 167 17.04 -11.54 21.13
N ARG A 168 17.67 -11.05 20.05
CA ARG A 168 19.11 -11.23 19.81
C ARG A 168 19.99 -10.55 20.86
N ASP A 169 19.46 -9.53 21.53
CA ASP A 169 20.15 -8.76 22.58
C ASP A 169 19.84 -9.30 23.99
N GLY A 170 19.00 -10.34 24.09
CA GLY A 170 18.59 -10.96 25.35
C GLY A 170 17.43 -10.26 26.05
N HIS A 171 16.79 -9.27 25.44
CA HIS A 171 15.61 -8.62 26.02
C HIS A 171 14.40 -9.54 25.93
N THR A 172 13.66 -9.66 27.04
CA THR A 172 12.44 -10.47 27.09
C THR A 172 11.27 -9.70 26.47
N TYR A 173 10.43 -10.41 25.71
CA TYR A 173 9.17 -9.91 25.16
C TYR A 173 8.09 -10.99 25.22
N ASP A 174 6.82 -10.60 25.41
CA ASP A 174 5.66 -11.51 25.44
C ASP A 174 4.55 -11.10 24.46
N TYR A 175 4.85 -10.15 23.57
CA TYR A 175 4.07 -9.85 22.37
C TYR A 175 4.99 -9.43 21.21
N ASP A 176 4.52 -9.59 19.98
CA ASP A 176 5.19 -9.12 18.76
C ASP A 176 4.16 -8.45 17.83
N THR A 177 4.65 -7.87 16.74
CA THR A 177 3.81 -7.26 15.70
C THR A 177 4.14 -7.82 14.33
N VAL A 178 3.13 -7.94 13.49
CA VAL A 178 3.28 -8.32 12.07
C VAL A 178 2.71 -7.20 11.19
N PRO A 179 3.39 -6.84 10.08
CA PRO A 179 2.85 -5.88 9.15
C PRO A 179 1.74 -6.51 8.30
N LEU A 180 0.69 -5.74 8.05
CA LEU A 180 -0.36 -6.03 7.07
C LEU A 180 -0.42 -4.84 6.11
N TYR A 181 -0.46 -5.10 4.82
CA TYR A 181 -0.54 -4.07 3.79
C TYR A 181 -1.89 -4.13 3.11
N ILE A 182 -2.53 -2.98 2.95
CA ILE A 182 -3.87 -2.89 2.37
C ILE A 182 -3.94 -1.74 1.37
N ALA A 183 -4.76 -1.90 0.33
CA ALA A 183 -5.20 -0.82 -0.53
C ALA A 183 -6.73 -0.76 -0.49
N HIS A 184 -7.28 0.41 -0.19
CA HIS A 184 -8.71 0.58 -0.03
C HIS A 184 -9.15 1.98 -0.47
N LEU A 185 -10.46 2.17 -0.62
CA LEU A 185 -11.03 3.48 -0.89
C LEU A 185 -11.35 4.18 0.43
N HIS A 186 -10.97 5.45 0.54
CA HIS A 186 -11.24 6.30 1.70
C HIS A 186 -12.03 7.53 1.25
N THR A 187 -13.15 7.81 1.93
CA THR A 187 -13.93 9.02 1.73
C THR A 187 -13.60 10.06 2.81
N LEU A 188 -13.20 11.26 2.40
CA LEU A 188 -12.88 12.33 3.32
C LEU A 188 -14.04 12.67 4.25
N GLY A 189 -13.72 12.95 5.52
CA GLY A 189 -14.70 13.32 6.54
C GLY A 189 -15.57 12.18 7.04
N THR A 190 -15.42 10.96 6.53
CA THR A 190 -16.09 9.78 7.09
C THR A 190 -15.27 9.20 8.24
N THR A 191 -15.94 8.91 9.36
CA THR A 191 -15.34 8.05 10.39
C THR A 191 -15.22 6.65 9.80
N ASP A 192 -14.03 6.08 9.86
CA ASP A 192 -13.71 4.75 9.32
C ASP A 192 -14.50 3.66 10.05
N THR A 193 -15.73 3.40 9.58
CA THR A 193 -16.65 2.37 10.10
C THR A 193 -16.52 1.05 9.38
N ALA A 194 -15.80 1.01 8.26
CA ALA A 194 -15.57 -0.22 7.53
C ALA A 194 -14.71 -1.16 8.38
N THR A 195 -15.09 -2.43 8.40
CA THR A 195 -14.29 -3.49 9.00
C THR A 195 -13.01 -3.69 8.20
N LEU A 196 -11.97 -4.24 8.84
CA LEU A 196 -10.73 -4.55 8.13
C LEU A 196 -10.93 -5.51 6.94
N ALA A 197 -11.87 -6.44 7.06
CA ALA A 197 -12.21 -7.37 5.98
C ALA A 197 -12.81 -6.65 4.77
N GLU A 198 -13.72 -5.70 5.00
CA GLU A 198 -14.27 -4.85 3.93
C GLU A 198 -13.16 -4.04 3.27
N GLN A 199 -12.30 -3.41 4.08
CA GLN A 199 -11.16 -2.62 3.61
C GLN A 199 -10.25 -3.41 2.65
N MET A 200 -10.00 -4.69 2.93
CA MET A 200 -9.13 -5.53 2.11
C MET A 200 -9.78 -6.02 0.80
N SER A 201 -11.09 -5.83 0.63
CA SER A 201 -11.86 -6.36 -0.50
C SER A 201 -12.22 -5.35 -1.60
N HIS A 202 -11.84 -4.07 -1.45
CA HIS A 202 -12.41 -2.99 -2.27
C HIS A 202 -11.94 -2.93 -3.73
N LEU A 203 -10.75 -3.44 -4.06
CA LEU A 203 -10.27 -3.43 -5.44
C LEU A 203 -10.56 -4.78 -6.11
N PRO A 204 -11.40 -4.82 -7.15
CA PRO A 204 -11.81 -6.08 -7.77
C PRO A 204 -10.72 -6.69 -8.65
N GLY A 205 -10.81 -8.00 -8.91
CA GLY A 205 -10.04 -8.68 -9.96
C GLY A 205 -8.68 -9.24 -9.56
N VAL A 206 -8.03 -8.69 -8.54
CA VAL A 206 -6.73 -9.20 -8.05
C VAL A 206 -6.63 -9.09 -6.52
N GLN A 207 -5.99 -10.09 -5.90
CA GLN A 207 -5.66 -10.06 -4.48
C GLN A 207 -4.31 -9.38 -4.29
N LEU A 208 -4.34 -8.15 -3.78
CA LEU A 208 -3.14 -7.41 -3.38
C LEU A 208 -2.55 -8.01 -2.10
N GLN A 209 -1.23 -8.04 -2.01
CA GLN A 209 -0.52 -8.70 -0.91
C GLN A 209 0.34 -7.70 -0.13
N ARG A 210 1.10 -6.86 -0.86
CA ARG A 210 1.92 -5.79 -0.33
C ARG A 210 1.77 -4.50 -1.15
N PRO A 211 0.56 -3.90 -1.23
CA PRO A 211 0.38 -2.62 -1.90
C PRO A 211 1.21 -1.53 -1.21
N MET A 212 2.18 -0.97 -1.93
CA MET A 212 3.16 -0.01 -1.42
C MET A 212 2.86 1.42 -1.89
N ASP A 213 2.35 1.57 -3.11
CA ASP A 213 2.16 2.87 -3.75
C ASP A 213 0.94 2.84 -4.68
N CYS A 214 0.32 4.00 -4.92
CA CYS A 214 -0.79 4.14 -5.85
C CYS A 214 -0.80 5.48 -6.58
N LEU A 215 -1.30 5.45 -7.82
CA LEU A 215 -1.41 6.62 -8.68
C LEU A 215 -2.70 6.53 -9.50
N ALA A 216 -3.47 7.62 -9.54
CA ALA A 216 -4.64 7.74 -10.39
C ALA A 216 -4.46 8.88 -11.39
N ALA A 217 -4.48 8.56 -12.69
CA ALA A 217 -4.40 9.53 -13.78
C ALA A 217 -4.97 8.93 -15.06
N PHE A 218 -5.45 9.78 -15.97
CA PHE A 218 -5.96 9.38 -17.28
C PHE A 218 -7.03 8.27 -17.23
N ASP A 219 -7.94 8.34 -16.26
CA ASP A 219 -8.98 7.32 -16.00
C ASP A 219 -8.43 5.93 -15.64
N HIS A 220 -7.19 5.85 -15.14
CA HIS A 220 -6.57 4.62 -14.67
C HIS A 220 -6.13 4.76 -13.21
N LEU A 221 -6.23 3.67 -12.47
CA LEU A 221 -5.59 3.49 -11.17
C LEU A 221 -4.47 2.47 -11.34
N CYS A 222 -3.26 2.86 -10.97
CA CYS A 222 -2.10 1.97 -10.85
C CYS A 222 -1.81 1.74 -9.36
N VAL A 223 -1.56 0.49 -8.96
CA VAL A 223 -1.11 0.14 -7.61
C VAL A 223 0.14 -0.71 -7.71
N ALA A 224 1.25 -0.23 -7.12
CA ALA A 224 2.47 -1.00 -7.00
C ALA A 224 2.35 -1.95 -5.80
N ASP A 225 2.58 -3.24 -6.05
CA ASP A 225 2.44 -4.34 -5.11
C ASP A 225 3.78 -5.07 -4.97
N GLY A 226 4.46 -4.84 -3.84
CA GLY A 226 5.81 -5.33 -3.59
C GLY A 226 5.90 -6.86 -3.56
N GLY A 227 7.01 -7.43 -4.02
CA GLY A 227 7.26 -8.87 -4.11
C GLY A 227 7.77 -9.52 -2.82
N ALA A 228 7.63 -10.83 -2.68
CA ALA A 228 8.11 -11.65 -1.56
C ALA A 228 9.06 -12.75 -2.05
N ASP A 229 9.66 -13.54 -1.16
CA ASP A 229 10.65 -14.58 -1.51
C ASP A 229 10.21 -15.50 -2.67
N ASP A 230 8.91 -15.78 -2.79
CA ASP A 230 8.31 -16.65 -3.81
C ASP A 230 7.51 -15.90 -4.89
N ARG A 231 7.48 -14.56 -4.86
CA ARG A 231 6.61 -13.74 -5.71
C ARG A 231 7.28 -12.45 -6.15
N ARG A 232 7.28 -12.17 -7.45
CA ARG A 232 7.79 -10.90 -7.98
C ARG A 232 6.89 -9.72 -7.63
N SER A 233 7.49 -8.54 -7.58
CA SER A 233 6.75 -7.28 -7.52
C SER A 233 5.90 -7.11 -8.79
N ALA A 234 4.82 -6.35 -8.68
CA ALA A 234 3.94 -6.09 -9.81
C ALA A 234 3.29 -4.72 -9.73
N VAL A 235 2.92 -4.15 -10.88
CA VAL A 235 2.01 -3.02 -10.96
C VAL A 235 0.67 -3.48 -11.50
N HIS A 236 -0.39 -3.32 -10.72
CA HIS A 236 -1.74 -3.68 -11.09
C HIS A 236 -2.49 -2.45 -11.61
N ILE A 237 -3.29 -2.63 -12.66
CA ILE A 237 -3.94 -1.52 -13.36
C ILE A 237 -5.44 -1.77 -13.46
N TRP A 238 -6.21 -0.74 -13.08
CA TRP A 238 -7.66 -0.68 -13.25
C TRP A 238 -8.04 0.51 -14.11
N GLN A 239 -9.08 0.35 -14.91
CA GLN A 239 -9.83 1.45 -15.49
C GLN A 239 -10.84 2.00 -14.47
N ILE A 240 -10.92 3.32 -14.38
CA ILE A 240 -11.86 4.04 -13.52
C ILE A 240 -13.02 4.55 -14.38
N GLU A 241 -14.24 4.20 -13.99
CA GLU A 241 -15.47 4.65 -14.64
C GLU A 241 -16.41 5.34 -13.63
N GLY A 242 -17.40 6.08 -14.14
CA GLY A 242 -18.44 6.68 -13.29
C GLY A 242 -17.99 7.89 -12.47
N VAL A 243 -16.78 8.39 -12.70
CA VAL A 243 -16.30 9.67 -12.16
C VAL A 243 -16.76 10.78 -13.10
N GLU A 244 -17.51 11.74 -12.58
CA GLU A 244 -17.84 12.95 -13.35
C GLU A 244 -16.53 13.65 -13.73
N LYS A 245 -16.19 13.55 -15.02
CA LYS A 245 -15.18 14.37 -15.65
C LYS A 245 -15.73 15.79 -15.60
N ASP A 246 -15.35 16.57 -14.59
CA ASP A 246 -15.48 18.01 -14.74
C ASP A 246 -14.60 18.33 -15.95
N ASP A 247 -15.24 18.66 -17.08
CA ASP A 247 -14.70 18.80 -18.44
C ASP A 247 -13.54 19.80 -18.57
N ASP A 248 -13.16 20.44 -17.46
CA ASP A 248 -12.18 21.50 -17.39
C ASP A 248 -11.08 21.24 -16.32
N SER A 249 -11.05 20.05 -15.70
CA SER A 249 -10.58 19.97 -14.31
C SER A 249 -9.61 18.87 -13.90
N ALA A 250 -9.19 17.90 -14.72
CA ALA A 250 -8.15 17.00 -14.21
C ALA A 250 -6.90 17.82 -13.89
N GLU A 251 -6.39 18.54 -14.88
CA GLU A 251 -5.24 19.44 -14.74
C GLU A 251 -5.55 20.68 -13.85
N LYS A 252 -6.74 21.30 -13.99
CA LYS A 252 -7.13 22.43 -13.11
C LYS A 252 -7.48 22.02 -11.68
N ARG A 253 -7.99 20.81 -11.38
CA ARG A 253 -8.11 20.28 -9.99
C ARG A 253 -6.73 19.89 -9.49
N TRP A 254 -5.88 19.31 -10.35
CA TRP A 254 -4.50 19.00 -10.02
C TRP A 254 -3.71 20.25 -9.61
N GLN A 255 -3.92 21.38 -10.31
CA GLN A 255 -3.39 22.71 -9.96
C GLN A 255 -4.16 23.35 -8.78
N ALA A 256 -5.51 23.37 -8.79
CA ALA A 256 -6.28 24.05 -7.74
C ALA A 256 -6.17 23.44 -6.35
N LEU A 257 -6.03 22.11 -6.24
CA LEU A 257 -5.87 21.45 -4.95
C LEU A 257 -4.43 21.51 -4.44
N TYR A 258 -3.43 21.76 -5.29
CA TYR A 258 -2.02 21.53 -4.93
C TYR A 258 -1.00 22.58 -5.43
N GLY A 259 -1.43 23.62 -6.13
CA GLY A 259 -0.59 24.69 -6.69
C GLY A 259 -0.15 24.42 -8.11
#